data_AF-A0A968CPZ5-F1
#
_entry.id   AF-A0A968CPZ5-F1
#
_cell.length_a   1.000
_cell.length_b   1.000
_cell.length_c   1.000
_cell.angle_alpha   90.00
_cell.angle_beta   90.00
_cell.angle_gamma   90.00
#
_symmetry.space_group_name_H-M   'P 1'
#
loop_
_entity.id
_entity.type
_entity.pdbx_description
1 polymer ?
#
loop_
_entity_poly.entity_id
_entity_poly.type
_entity_poly.pdbx_seq_one_letter_code
_entity_poly.pdbx_strand_id
1 'polypeptide(L)'
;MVKMLKYMVVHNDPHISWEKVEENWAKLANVEKCRWVRTCFNKEKGLRYCEWLSPDEDTLKSIFIDLNISYESIVEVEETVPDLWGKRWEEHLVAEETASTRGF
;
A
#
# COMPACT_ATOMS: atom_id res chain seq x y z
N MET A 1 6.66 18.61 4.41
CA MET A 1 5.82 17.41 4.24
C MET A 1 6.28 16.37 5.23
N VAL A 2 5.37 15.69 5.91
CA VAL A 2 5.72 14.53 6.75
C VAL A 2 6.24 13.42 5.83
N LYS A 3 7.34 12.76 6.19
CA LYS A 3 7.87 11.63 5.42
C LYS A 3 6.85 10.49 5.47
N MET A 4 6.43 10.00 4.31
CA MET A 4 5.57 8.82 4.22
C MET A 4 6.44 7.57 4.18
N LEU A 5 6.15 6.61 5.05
CA LEU A 5 6.75 5.28 5.08
C LEU A 5 5.86 4.30 4.30
N LYS A 6 6.48 3.26 3.72
CA LYS A 6 5.76 2.18 3.03
C LYS A 6 5.44 1.07 4.02
N TYR A 7 4.20 0.61 3.98
CA TYR A 7 3.72 -0.52 4.76
C TYR A 7 3.10 -1.56 3.84
N MET A 8 3.35 -2.83 4.16
CA MET A 8 2.59 -3.95 3.62
C MET A 8 1.57 -4.39 4.66
N VAL A 9 0.31 -4.41 4.26
CA VAL A 9 -0.81 -4.87 5.08
C VAL A 9 -1.34 -6.16 4.49
N VAL A 10 -1.44 -7.20 5.31
CA VAL A 10 -2.01 -8.49 4.92
C VAL A 10 -3.42 -8.58 5.48
N HIS A 11 -4.40 -8.85 4.63
CA HIS A 11 -5.75 -9.23 5.08
C HIS A 11 -5.96 -10.71 4.79
N ASN A 12 -6.15 -11.48 5.86
CA ASN A 12 -6.56 -12.87 5.81
C ASN A 12 -7.99 -13.01 6.31
N ASP A 13 -8.92 -12.79 5.39
CA ASP A 13 -10.32 -13.06 5.62
C ASP A 13 -10.84 -13.76 4.38
N PRO A 14 -10.77 -15.11 4.33
CA PRO A 14 -11.16 -15.89 3.16
C PRO A 14 -12.69 -16.04 3.06
N HIS A 15 -13.43 -15.67 4.11
CA HIS A 15 -14.89 -15.81 4.17
C HIS A 15 -15.63 -14.49 3.89
N ILE A 16 -14.93 -13.35 3.88
CA ILE A 16 -15.49 -12.08 3.44
C ILE A 16 -16.00 -12.17 2.00
N SER A 17 -17.19 -11.62 1.77
CA SER A 17 -17.73 -11.56 0.42
C SER A 17 -16.97 -10.54 -0.43
N TRP A 18 -16.95 -10.73 -1.74
CA TRP A 18 -16.27 -9.81 -2.64
C TRP A 18 -16.90 -8.42 -2.63
N GLU A 19 -18.23 -8.34 -2.51
CA GLU A 19 -18.97 -7.08 -2.38
C GLU A 19 -18.51 -6.32 -1.14
N LYS A 20 -18.24 -7.02 -0.04
CA LYS A 20 -17.73 -6.40 1.18
C LYS A 20 -16.30 -5.90 1.02
N VAL A 21 -15.47 -6.61 0.25
CA VAL A 21 -14.11 -6.15 -0.09
C VAL A 21 -14.18 -4.86 -0.91
N GLU A 22 -15.04 -4.80 -1.92
CA GLU A 22 -15.25 -3.60 -2.74
C GLU A 22 -15.79 -2.42 -1.91
N GLU A 23 -16.75 -2.66 -1.01
CA GLU A 23 -17.24 -1.66 -0.07
C GLU A 23 -16.10 -1.09 0.79
N ASN A 24 -15.22 -1.96 1.30
CA ASN A 24 -14.08 -1.56 2.10
C ASN A 24 -13.08 -0.73 1.27
N TRP A 25 -12.76 -1.14 0.04
CA TRP A 25 -11.91 -0.35 -0.86
C TRP A 25 -12.49 1.02 -1.19
N ALA A 26 -13.80 1.11 -1.40
CA ALA A 26 -14.48 2.38 -1.64
C ALA A 26 -14.35 3.34 -0.43
N LYS A 27 -14.45 2.83 0.80
CA LYS A 27 -14.21 3.64 2.01
C LYS A 27 -12.77 4.12 2.09
N LEU A 28 -11.81 3.22 1.82
CA LEU A 28 -10.38 3.50 1.90
C LEU A 28 -9.90 4.51 0.85
N ALA A 29 -10.57 4.60 -0.30
CA ALA A 29 -10.25 5.54 -1.37
C ALA A 29 -10.38 7.02 -0.94
N ASN A 30 -11.14 7.32 0.11
CA ASN A 30 -11.39 8.68 0.60
C ASN A 30 -10.56 9.04 1.85
N VAL A 31 -9.61 8.19 2.24
CA VAL A 31 -8.75 8.44 3.41
C VAL A 31 -7.66 9.44 3.03
N GLU A 32 -7.57 10.55 3.77
CA GLU A 32 -6.58 11.62 3.49
C GLU A 32 -5.27 11.44 4.26
N LYS A 33 -5.30 10.78 5.41
CA LYS A 33 -4.14 10.66 6.33
C LYS A 33 -3.11 9.62 5.87
N CYS A 34 -3.54 8.66 5.06
CA CYS A 34 -2.72 7.62 4.48
C CYS A 34 -3.13 7.43 3.02
N ARG A 35 -2.24 6.88 2.21
CA ARG A 35 -2.54 6.59 0.81
C ARG A 35 -2.45 5.10 0.55
N TRP A 36 -3.55 4.53 0.09
CA TRP A 36 -3.56 3.19 -0.48
C TRP A 36 -2.90 3.25 -1.87
N VAL A 37 -1.90 2.40 -2.11
CA VAL A 37 -1.14 2.38 -3.37
C VAL A 37 -1.70 1.34 -4.32
N ARG A 38 -1.77 0.08 -3.87
CA ARG A 38 -2.21 -1.07 -4.66
C ARG A 38 -2.59 -2.25 -3.77
N THR A 39 -3.34 -3.18 -4.34
CA THR A 39 -3.60 -4.49 -3.72
C THR A 39 -3.31 -5.62 -4.68
N CYS A 40 -2.52 -6.59 -4.24
CA CYS A 40 -2.34 -7.87 -4.89
C CYS A 40 -3.24 -8.91 -4.22
N PHE A 41 -4.07 -9.61 -4.98
CA PHE A 41 -4.98 -10.63 -4.46
C PHE A 41 -4.53 -12.04 -4.83
N ASN A 42 -4.24 -12.85 -3.82
CA ASN A 42 -4.03 -14.28 -3.99
C ASN A 42 -5.39 -14.98 -4.01
N LYS A 43 -5.86 -15.31 -5.21
CA LYS A 43 -7.17 -15.94 -5.45
C LYS A 43 -7.31 -17.33 -4.81
N GLU A 44 -6.22 -18.10 -4.78
CA GLU A 44 -6.23 -19.47 -4.24
C GLU A 44 -6.42 -19.45 -2.72
N LYS A 45 -5.76 -18.51 -2.03
CA LYS A 45 -5.75 -18.42 -0.57
C LYS A 45 -6.75 -17.41 0.00
N GLY A 46 -7.37 -16.59 -0.84
CA GLY A 46 -8.22 -15.48 -0.37
C GLY A 46 -7.44 -14.35 0.33
N LEU A 47 -6.12 -14.27 0.16
CA LEU A 47 -5.27 -13.29 0.83
C LEU A 47 -5.13 -12.01 0.01
N ARG A 48 -5.21 -10.86 0.68
CA ARG A 48 -4.96 -9.55 0.07
C ARG A 48 -3.69 -8.95 0.67
N TYR A 49 -2.80 -8.51 -0.20
CA TYR A 49 -1.56 -7.80 0.15
C TYR A 49 -1.72 -6.36 -0.32
N CYS A 50 -1.92 -5.44 0.62
CA CYS A 50 -2.19 -4.03 0.35
C CYS A 50 -0.94 -3.22 0.67
N GLU A 51 -0.45 -2.46 -0.31
CA GLU A 51 0.62 -1.50 -0.09
C GLU A 51 0.03 -0.15 0.31
N TRP A 52 0.58 0.42 1.38
CA TRP A 52 0.14 1.67 1.98
C TRP A 52 1.30 2.63 2.19
N LEU A 53 1.00 3.91 2.06
CA LEU A 53 1.85 5.00 2.50
C LEU A 53 1.22 5.65 3.73
N SER A 54 1.98 5.77 4.81
CA SER A 54 1.51 6.34 6.07
C SER A 54 2.65 7.05 6.81
N PRO A 55 2.38 8.11 7.60
CA PRO A 55 3.41 8.72 8.43
C PRO A 55 4.01 7.76 9.47
N ASP A 56 3.18 6.85 10.02
CA ASP A 56 3.57 5.89 11.05
C ASP A 56 2.54 4.73 11.13
N GLU A 57 2.94 3.63 11.76
CA GLU A 57 2.11 2.43 11.87
C GLU A 57 0.80 2.68 12.62
N ASP A 58 0.82 3.52 13.66
CA ASP A 58 -0.35 3.80 14.50
C ASP A 58 -1.44 4.56 13.75
N THR A 59 -1.04 5.51 12.88
CA THR A 59 -1.95 6.23 11.98
C THR A 59 -2.61 5.29 10.99
N LEU A 60 -1.85 4.32 10.44
CA LEU A 60 -2.41 3.32 9.54
C LEU A 60 -3.40 2.38 10.27
N LYS A 61 -3.04 1.94 11.48
CA LYS A 61 -3.93 1.14 12.34
C LYS A 61 -5.22 1.86 12.67
N SER A 62 -5.17 3.16 12.98
CA SER A 62 -6.36 3.91 13.36
C SER A 62 -7.39 3.92 12.24
N ILE A 63 -6.97 4.01 10.98
CA ILE A 63 -7.88 3.95 9.81
C ILE A 63 -8.61 2.61 9.75
N PHE A 64 -7.91 1.49 9.96
CA PHE A 64 -8.54 0.18 9.93
C PHE A 64 -9.51 -0.02 11.10
N ILE A 65 -9.17 0.50 12.28
CA ILE A 65 -10.06 0.49 13.45
C ILE A 65 -11.31 1.33 13.17
N ASP A 66 -11.14 2.57 12.69
CA ASP A 66 -12.23 3.51 12.43
C ASP A 66 -13.20 2.99 11.36
N LEU A 67 -12.69 2.30 10.36
CA LEU A 67 -13.48 1.71 9.26
C LEU A 67 -13.98 0.29 9.57
N ASN A 68 -13.63 -0.26 10.73
CA ASN A 68 -13.92 -1.64 11.13
C ASN A 68 -13.47 -2.67 10.08
N ILE A 69 -12.23 -2.53 9.61
CA ILE A 69 -11.59 -3.40 8.63
C ILE A 69 -10.54 -4.24 9.36
N SER A 70 -10.67 -5.57 9.31
CA SER A 70 -9.69 -6.48 9.89
C SER A 70 -8.42 -6.54 9.04
N TYR A 71 -7.28 -6.76 9.69
CA TYR A 71 -6.00 -7.10 9.06
C TYR A 71 -5.31 -8.19 9.89
N GLU A 72 -4.50 -9.01 9.22
CA GLU A 72 -3.67 -10.04 9.87
C GLU A 72 -2.34 -9.44 10.34
N SER A 73 -1.70 -8.63 9.51
CA SER A 73 -0.44 -7.96 9.86
C SER A 73 -0.27 -6.63 9.12
N ILE A 74 0.53 -5.76 9.73
CA ILE A 74 1.03 -4.50 9.17
C ILE A 74 2.52 -4.51 9.44
N VAL A 75 3.34 -4.32 8.40
CA VAL A 75 4.79 -4.28 8.52
C VAL A 75 5.35 -3.15 7.67
N GLU A 76 6.29 -2.38 8.21
CA GLU A 76 7.07 -1.44 7.41
C GLU A 76 7.91 -2.22 6.39
N VAL A 77 7.94 -1.76 5.14
CA VAL A 77 8.68 -2.41 4.06
C VAL A 77 9.46 -1.41 3.23
N GLU A 78 10.58 -1.87 2.69
CA GLU A 78 11.30 -1.16 1.64
C GLU A 78 11.06 -1.88 0.31
N GLU A 79 10.81 -1.11 -0.75
CA GLU A 79 10.65 -1.69 -2.08
C GLU A 79 12.02 -1.98 -2.68
N THR A 80 12.20 -3.22 -3.11
CA THR A 80 13.37 -3.65 -3.85
C THR A 80 12.96 -4.20 -5.19
N VAL A 81 13.53 -3.70 -6.29
CA VAL A 81 13.36 -4.25 -7.64
C VAL A 81 14.71 -4.71 -8.18
N PRO A 82 14.79 -5.79 -8.97
CA PRO A 82 16.06 -6.27 -9.53
C PRO A 82 16.84 -5.18 -10.27
N ASP A 83 16.11 -4.25 -10.90
CA ASP A 83 16.70 -3.12 -11.62
C ASP A 83 17.61 -2.28 -10.72
N LEU A 84 17.34 -2.14 -9.41
CA LEU A 84 18.20 -1.43 -8.43
C LEU A 84 19.67 -1.88 -8.47
N TRP A 85 19.92 -3.12 -8.87
CA TRP A 85 21.26 -3.70 -8.96
C TRP A 85 21.75 -3.86 -10.41
N GLY A 86 20.94 -3.45 -11.38
CA GLY A 86 21.29 -3.38 -12.79
C GLY A 86 21.68 -1.97 -13.22
N LYS A 87 22.52 -1.85 -14.25
CA LYS A 87 22.92 -0.55 -14.84
C LYS A 87 21.72 0.29 -15.33
N ARG A 88 20.58 -0.36 -15.60
CA ARG A 88 19.34 0.30 -16.05
C ARG A 88 18.69 1.16 -14.96
N TRP A 89 19.00 0.94 -13.68
CA TRP A 89 18.47 1.79 -12.61
C TRP A 89 19.14 3.15 -12.54
N GLU A 90 20.44 3.23 -12.80
CA GLU A 90 21.11 4.54 -12.95
C GLU A 90 20.49 5.34 -14.10
N GLU A 91 20.19 4.67 -15.22
CA GLU A 91 19.48 5.28 -16.37
C GLU A 91 18.04 5.70 -15.99
N HIS A 92 17.34 4.90 -15.20
CA HIS A 92 15.99 5.22 -14.70
C HIS A 92 16.00 6.40 -13.72
N LEU A 93 16.96 6.46 -12.79
CA LEU A 93 17.11 7.58 -11.86
C LEU A 93 17.40 8.90 -12.59
N VAL A 94 18.24 8.88 -13.62
CA VAL A 94 18.51 10.05 -14.48
C VAL A 94 17.24 10.44 -15.27
N ALA A 95 16.49 9.46 -15.76
CA ALA A 95 15.21 9.71 -16.43
C ALA A 95 14.15 10.29 -15.47
N GLU A 96 14.07 9.82 -14.23
CA GLU A 96 13.17 10.36 -13.20
C GLU A 96 13.59 11.75 -12.71
N GLU A 97 14.89 12.07 -12.70
CA GLU A 97 15.39 13.41 -12.35
C GLU A 97 15.06 14.46 -13.42
N THR A 98 14.99 14.03 -14.69
CA THR A 98 14.57 14.88 -15.83
C THR A 98 13.06 14.87 -16.08
N ALA A 99 12.35 13.85 -15.61
CA ALA A 99 10.90 13.82 -15.67
C ALA A 99 10.33 14.75 -14.59
N SER A 100 9.63 15.80 -15.01
CA SER A 100 8.84 16.68 -14.13
C SER A 100 7.59 15.96 -13.57
N THR A 101 7.74 14.73 -13.08
CA THR A 101 6.73 13.94 -12.37
C THR A 101 7.11 13.80 -10.90
N ARG A 102 7.59 14.88 -10.28
CA ARG A 102 7.29 15.08 -8.86
C ARG A 102 5.80 15.39 -8.78
N GLY A 103 5.01 14.38 -8.44
CA GLY A 103 3.59 14.57 -8.12
C GLY A 103 3.45 15.70 -7.09
N PHE A 104 2.64 16.69 -7.45
CA PHE A 104 2.01 17.60 -6.50
C PHE A 104 0.92 16.85 -5.72
#